data_AF-A0A7L3C4N0-F1
#
_entry.id   AF-A0A7L3C4N0-F1
#
_cell.length_a   1.000
_cell.length_b   1.000
_cell.length_c   1.000
_cell.angle_alpha   90.00
_cell.angle_beta   90.00
_cell.angle_gamma   90.00
#
_symmetry.space_group_name_H-M   'P 1'
#
loop_
_entity.id
_entity.type
_entity.pdbx_description
1 polymer ?
#
loop_
_entity_poly.entity_id
_entity_poly.type
_entity_poly.pdbx_seq_one_letter_code
_entity_poly.pdbx_strand_id
1 'polypeptide(L)'
;KYTKFSIFYYWINSLGQKISICNRSENVAIPSGKENKTATISYNHTIPPLENTSSTGTYYCDVKWNDIQKMGKGVFVLARGTGYVETSYGWEILVTLTCLLAALSITATALLLWKRK
;
A
#
# COMPACT_ATOMS: atom_id res chain seq x y z
N LYS A 1 25.20 10.38 19.93
CA LYS A 1 25.73 9.59 18.78
C LYS A 1 24.69 9.33 17.67
N TYR A 2 23.41 9.61 17.90
CA TYR A 2 22.30 9.39 16.95
C TYR A 2 21.64 10.70 16.48
N THR A 3 22.31 11.84 16.69
CA THR A 3 21.86 13.15 16.21
C THR A 3 22.05 13.30 14.71
N LYS A 4 23.07 12.67 14.13
CA LYS A 4 23.36 12.69 12.69
C LYS A 4 23.23 11.28 12.14
N PHE A 5 22.39 11.12 11.12
CA PHE A 5 22.17 9.84 10.45
C PHE A 5 21.75 10.04 9.01
N SER A 6 21.93 9.01 8.19
CA SER A 6 21.48 8.99 6.80
C SER A 6 20.46 7.88 6.60
N ILE A 7 19.39 8.22 5.89
CA ILE A 7 18.33 7.30 5.48
C ILE A 7 18.51 7.01 3.99
N PHE A 8 18.45 5.74 3.62
CA PHE A 8 18.57 5.27 2.25
C PHE A 8 17.29 4.54 1.86
N TYR A 9 16.71 4.94 0.74
CA TYR A 9 15.50 4.33 0.18
C TYR A 9 15.87 3.57 -1.09
N TYR A 10 15.46 2.32 -1.16
CA TYR A 10 15.70 1.45 -2.31
C TYR A 10 14.61 0.39 -2.38
N TRP A 11 14.47 -0.28 -3.52
CA TRP A 11 13.70 -1.51 -3.61
C TRP A 11 14.55 -2.66 -4.13
N ILE A 12 14.11 -3.88 -3.82
CA ILE A 12 14.66 -5.11 -4.39
C ILE A 12 13.62 -5.67 -5.35
N ASN A 13 13.99 -5.81 -6.62
CA ASN A 13 13.10 -6.35 -7.65
C ASN A 13 13.02 -7.89 -7.61
N SER A 14 12.21 -8.50 -8.47
CA SER A 14 12.06 -9.95 -8.56
C SER A 14 13.34 -10.71 -8.91
N LEU A 15 14.34 -10.02 -9.49
CA LEU A 15 15.67 -10.57 -9.80
C LEU A 15 16.65 -10.45 -8.61
N GLY A 16 16.19 -9.93 -7.46
CA GLY A 16 17.05 -9.68 -6.30
C GLY A 16 17.96 -8.46 -6.43
N GLN A 17 17.78 -7.63 -7.48
CA GLN A 17 18.61 -6.45 -7.70
C GLN A 17 18.15 -5.31 -6.82
N LYS A 18 19.10 -4.69 -6.11
CA LYS A 18 18.87 -3.49 -5.29
C LYS A 18 18.93 -2.24 -6.17
N ILE A 19 17.80 -1.56 -6.30
CA ILE A 19 17.65 -0.32 -7.08
C ILE A 19 17.54 0.85 -6.11
N SER A 20 18.50 1.76 -6.17
CA SER A 20 18.52 2.97 -5.33
C SER A 20 17.44 3.96 -5.79
N ILE A 21 16.70 4.53 -4.83
CA ILE A 21 15.71 5.58 -5.08
C ILE A 21 16.34 6.93 -4.74
N CYS A 22 16.63 7.16 -3.46
CA CYS A 22 17.26 8.37 -2.98
C CYS A 22 17.87 8.15 -1.58
N ASN A 23 18.61 9.15 -1.12
CA ASN A 23 19.11 9.21 0.24
C ASN A 23 18.79 10.58 0.85
N ARG A 24 18.72 10.62 2.18
CA ARG A 24 18.49 11.83 2.96
C ARG A 24 19.35 11.80 4.21
N SER A 25 19.99 12.91 4.53
CA SER A 25 20.73 13.05 5.78
C SER A 25 19.93 13.92 6.75
N GLU A 26 19.90 13.51 8.01
CA GLU A 26 19.23 14.21 9.09
C GLU A 26 20.25 14.65 10.14
N ASN A 27 20.01 15.83 10.71
CA ASN A 27 20.71 16.32 11.87
C ASN A 27 19.70 16.88 12.88
N VAL A 28 19.51 16.17 13.98
CA VAL A 28 18.43 16.41 14.93
C VAL A 28 19.02 16.81 16.28
N ALA A 29 18.46 17.87 16.85
CA ALA A 29 18.71 18.20 18.25
C ALA A 29 17.96 17.20 19.13
N ILE A 30 18.68 16.45 19.97
CA ILE A 30 18.05 15.60 20.98
C ILE A 30 17.62 16.52 22.14
N PRO A 31 16.32 16.63 22.44
CA PRO A 31 15.88 17.40 23.60
C PRO A 31 16.41 16.76 24.88
N SER A 32 16.60 17.55 25.94
CA SER A 32 16.99 17.01 27.25
C SER A 32 16.01 15.90 27.64
N GLY A 33 16.52 14.67 27.70
CA GLY A 33 15.73 13.50 28.02
C GLY A 33 15.17 13.61 29.44
N LYS A 34 13.97 13.03 29.66
CA LYS A 34 13.49 12.73 31.01
C LYS A 34 13.84 11.29 31.33
N GLU A 35 14.25 11.04 32.57
CA GLU A 35 14.49 9.70 33.07
C GLU A 35 13.25 8.80 32.84
N ASN A 36 13.48 7.56 32.41
CA ASN A 36 12.45 6.57 32.09
C ASN A 36 11.47 6.95 30.96
N LYS A 37 11.84 7.88 30.07
CA LYS A 37 11.04 8.19 28.87
C LYS A 37 11.85 8.04 27.59
N THR A 38 11.30 7.30 26.64
CA THR A 38 11.81 7.21 25.27
C THR A 38 11.09 8.20 24.38
N ALA A 39 11.82 8.89 23.50
CA ALA A 39 11.24 9.71 22.45
C ALA A 39 11.27 8.96 21.11
N THR A 40 10.15 8.99 20.39
CA THR A 40 10.02 8.45 19.04
C THR A 40 9.70 9.60 18.10
N ILE A 41 10.50 9.75 17.05
CA ILE A 41 10.29 10.76 16.00
C ILE A 41 10.08 10.02 14.68
N SER A 42 9.01 10.35 13.98
CA SER A 42 8.66 9.76 12.69
C SER A 42 9.26 10.56 11.54
N TYR A 43 9.91 9.88 10.59
CA TYR A 43 10.46 10.47 9.37
C TYR A 43 9.69 9.95 8.18
N ASN A 44 8.67 10.69 7.76
CA ASN A 44 7.86 10.31 6.61
C ASN A 44 8.60 10.66 5.31
N HIS A 45 8.50 9.77 4.33
CA HIS A 45 9.05 9.99 3.00
C HIS A 45 8.05 9.52 1.96
N THR A 46 7.82 10.36 0.96
CA THR A 46 6.98 10.05 -0.20
C THR A 46 7.89 9.80 -1.37
N ILE A 47 7.80 8.59 -1.93
CA ILE A 47 8.49 8.23 -3.16
C ILE A 47 7.61 8.75 -4.32
N PRO A 48 8.13 9.59 -5.23
CA PRO A 48 7.36 10.05 -6.37
C PRO A 48 6.98 8.85 -7.26
N PRO A 49 5.86 8.93 -8.02
CA PRO A 49 5.48 7.90 -8.95
C PRO A 49 6.65 7.58 -9.89
N LEU A 50 7.06 6.32 -9.88
CA LEU A 50 8.05 5.85 -10.84
C LEU A 50 7.28 5.48 -12.11
N GLU A 51 7.56 6.19 -13.19
CA GLU A 51 6.89 6.07 -14.50
C GLU A 51 6.89 4.64 -15.08
N ASN A 52 7.72 3.74 -14.55
CA ASN A 52 7.96 2.43 -15.12
C ASN A 52 7.44 1.29 -14.22
N THR A 53 6.80 0.30 -14.85
CA THR A 53 6.33 -0.96 -14.23
C THR A 53 7.46 -1.80 -13.62
N SER A 54 8.71 -1.48 -13.95
CA SER A 54 9.94 -2.06 -13.36
C SER A 54 10.11 -1.78 -11.87
N SER A 55 9.28 -0.89 -11.31
CA SER A 55 9.31 -0.49 -9.90
C SER A 55 8.57 -1.46 -8.97
N THR A 56 8.15 -2.62 -9.48
CA THR A 56 7.60 -3.71 -8.67
C THR A 56 8.70 -4.37 -7.84
N GLY A 57 8.47 -4.52 -6.54
CA GLY A 57 9.43 -5.14 -5.63
C GLY A 57 9.15 -4.83 -4.17
N THR A 58 10.09 -5.20 -3.31
CA THR A 58 10.02 -4.86 -1.88
C THR A 58 10.85 -3.63 -1.60
N TYR A 59 10.21 -2.59 -1.11
CA TYR A 59 10.80 -1.30 -0.78
C TYR A 59 11.32 -1.33 0.65
N TYR A 60 12.53 -0.84 0.84
CA TYR A 60 13.22 -0.79 2.12
C TYR A 60 13.65 0.62 2.47
N CYS A 61 13.81 0.82 3.77
CA CYS A 61 14.40 2.00 4.37
C CYS A 61 15.54 1.53 5.28
N ASP A 62 16.76 1.96 4.96
CA ASP A 62 17.95 1.70 5.77
C ASP A 62 18.38 2.99 6.45
N VAL A 63 18.63 2.92 7.76
CA VAL A 63 19.17 4.04 8.52
C VAL A 63 20.59 3.70 8.96
N LYS A 64 21.54 4.58 8.66
CA LYS A 64 22.95 4.47 9.04
C LYS A 64 23.38 5.64 9.92
N TRP A 65 24.04 5.34 11.04
CA TRP A 65 24.67 6.33 11.90
C TRP A 65 25.92 5.76 12.55
N ASN A 66 27.05 6.44 12.37
CA ASN A 66 28.37 5.89 12.69
C ASN A 66 28.53 4.49 12.05
N ASP A 67 28.88 3.49 12.85
CA ASP A 67 29.07 2.09 12.42
C ASP A 67 27.79 1.24 12.52
N ILE A 68 26.66 1.84 12.92
CA ILE A 68 25.38 1.13 13.05
C ILE A 68 24.56 1.33 11.79
N GLN A 69 24.04 0.22 11.25
CA GLN A 69 23.05 0.21 10.18
C GLN A 69 21.85 -0.63 10.63
N LYS A 70 20.64 -0.11 10.39
CA LYS A 70 19.38 -0.81 10.64
C LYS A 70 18.49 -0.75 9.41
N MET A 71 18.01 -1.91 9.00
CA MET A 71 17.09 -2.08 7.88
C MET A 71 15.65 -2.22 8.40
N GLY A 72 14.71 -1.54 7.77
CA GLY A 72 13.28 -1.71 8.00
C GLY A 72 12.76 -3.05 7.51
N LYS A 73 11.56 -3.45 7.94
CA LYS A 73 10.94 -4.73 7.53
C LYS A 73 10.65 -4.82 6.02
N GLY A 74 10.53 -3.66 5.38
CA GLY A 74 10.19 -3.50 3.98
C GLY A 74 8.69 -3.59 3.71
N VAL A 75 8.28 -3.14 2.53
CA VAL A 75 6.88 -3.16 2.05
C VAL A 75 6.88 -3.62 0.60
N PHE A 76 6.12 -4.65 0.28
CA PHE A 76 5.94 -5.09 -1.11
C PHE A 76 5.01 -4.11 -1.85
N VAL A 77 5.45 -3.64 -3.00
CA VAL A 77 4.69 -2.75 -3.88
C VAL A 77 4.60 -3.39 -5.26
N LEU A 78 3.36 -3.51 -5.74
CA LEU A 78 3.05 -3.98 -7.08
C LEU A 78 2.81 -2.76 -7.99
N ALA A 79 3.79 -2.42 -8.82
CA ALA A 79 3.67 -1.33 -9.79
C ALA A 79 3.00 -1.85 -11.07
N ARG A 80 1.85 -1.27 -11.43
CA ARG A 80 1.12 -1.59 -12.66
C ARG A 80 1.04 -0.34 -13.54
N GLY A 81 1.20 -0.53 -14.85
CA GLY A 81 1.15 0.58 -15.82
C GLY A 81 -0.27 1.13 -15.98
N THR A 82 -1.26 0.26 -15.87
CA THR A 82 -2.65 0.63 -15.62
C THR A 82 -2.84 0.56 -14.11
N GLY A 83 -3.25 1.65 -13.46
CA GLY A 83 -3.40 1.70 -12.00
C GLY A 83 -4.30 0.60 -11.42
N TYR A 84 -4.47 0.58 -10.10
CA TYR A 84 -5.39 -0.38 -9.48
C TYR A 84 -6.83 -0.13 -9.97
N VAL A 85 -7.37 -1.06 -10.74
CA VAL A 85 -8.80 -1.09 -11.06
C VAL A 85 -9.49 -1.89 -9.96
N GLU A 86 -10.19 -1.19 -9.08
CA GLU A 86 -11.01 -1.82 -8.06
C GLU A 86 -12.14 -2.60 -8.74
N THR A 87 -12.11 -3.92 -8.62
CA THR A 87 -13.11 -4.79 -9.24
C THR A 87 -14.37 -4.87 -8.37
N SER A 88 -15.01 -3.73 -8.06
CA SER A 88 -16.33 -3.69 -7.40
C SER A 88 -17.45 -4.21 -8.32
N TYR A 89 -17.24 -4.12 -9.64
CA TYR A 89 -18.22 -4.48 -10.66
C TYR A 89 -18.81 -5.88 -10.51
N GLY A 90 -18.04 -6.86 -10.02
CA GLY A 90 -18.53 -8.23 -9.87
C GLY A 90 -19.69 -8.36 -8.87
N TRP A 91 -19.62 -7.64 -7.76
CA TRP A 91 -20.66 -7.67 -6.73
C TRP A 91 -21.93 -6.96 -7.19
N GLU A 92 -21.78 -5.79 -7.81
CA GLU A 92 -22.90 -5.00 -8.34
C GLU A 92 -23.67 -5.76 -9.43
N ILE A 93 -22.96 -6.44 -10.33
CA ILE A 93 -23.57 -7.28 -11.37
C ILE A 93 -24.36 -8.43 -10.75
N LEU A 94 -23.80 -9.14 -9.77
CA LEU A 94 -24.46 -10.25 -9.10
C LEU A 94 -25.74 -9.80 -8.39
N VAL A 95 -25.68 -8.71 -7.63
CA VAL A 95 -26.84 -8.14 -6.93
C VAL A 95 -27.91 -7.72 -7.93
N THR A 96 -27.53 -7.00 -8.99
CA THR A 96 -28.48 -6.52 -10.01
C THR A 96 -29.17 -7.68 -10.72
N LEU A 97 -28.41 -8.70 -11.13
CA LEU A 97 -28.96 -9.88 -11.78
C LEU A 97 -29.90 -10.66 -10.85
N THR A 98 -29.55 -10.81 -9.58
CA THR A 98 -30.38 -11.51 -8.59
C THR A 98 -31.69 -10.77 -8.34
N CYS A 99 -31.65 -9.45 -8.19
CA CYS A 99 -32.85 -8.62 -8.04
C CYS A 99 -33.76 -8.70 -9.27
N LEU A 100 -33.18 -8.65 -10.48
CA LEU A 100 -33.94 -8.79 -11.73
C LEU A 100 -34.65 -10.15 -11.81
N LEU A 101 -33.92 -11.23 -11.54
CA LEU A 101 -34.47 -12.59 -11.56
C LEU A 101 -35.56 -12.79 -10.50
N ALA A 102 -35.39 -12.23 -9.30
CA ALA A 102 -36.39 -12.30 -8.25
C ALA A 102 -37.68 -11.56 -8.66
N ALA A 103 -37.56 -10.34 -9.21
CA ALA A 103 -38.71 -9.59 -9.70
C ALA A 103 -39.45 -10.31 -10.83
N LEU A 104 -38.71 -10.92 -11.78
CA LEU A 104 -39.29 -11.72 -12.86
C LEU A 104 -40.00 -12.98 -12.33
N SER A 105 -39.43 -13.66 -11.33
CA SER A 105 -40.05 -14.83 -10.72
C SER A 105 -41.38 -14.49 -10.01
N ILE A 106 -41.40 -13.41 -9.23
CA ILE A 106 -42.60 -12.93 -8.53
C ILE A 106 -43.69 -12.52 -9.53
N THR A 107 -43.34 -11.74 -10.56
CA THR A 107 -44.29 -11.29 -11.59
C THR A 107 -44.84 -12.45 -12.39
N ALA A 108 -44.00 -13.40 -12.83
CA ALA A 108 -44.46 -14.60 -13.52
C ALA A 108 -45.43 -15.42 -12.65
N THR A 109 -45.11 -15.61 -11.36
CA THR A 109 -45.97 -16.35 -10.42
C THR A 109 -47.31 -15.66 -10.21
N ALA A 110 -47.31 -14.34 -10.04
CA ALA A 110 -48.53 -13.55 -9.89
C ALA A 110 -49.43 -13.62 -11.15
N LEU A 111 -48.85 -13.51 -12.35
CA LEU A 111 -49.57 -13.61 -13.62
C LEU A 111 -50.19 -15.01 -13.82
N LEU A 112 -49.47 -16.07 -13.44
CA LEU A 112 -49.99 -17.44 -13.51
C LEU A 112 -51.17 -17.65 -12.57
N LEU A 113 -51.12 -17.10 -11.35
CA LEU A 113 -52.23 -17.18 -10.40
C LEU A 113 -53.44 -16.35 -10.85
N TRP A 114 -53.20 -15.15 -11.41
CA TRP A 114 -54.28 -14.34 -11.98
C TRP A 114 -54.99 -15.12 -13.08
N LYS A 115 -54.26 -15.65 -14.07
CA LYS A 115 -54.85 -16.37 -15.21
C LYS A 115 -55.68 -17.59 -14.80
N ARG A 116 -55.38 -18.18 -13.63
CA ARG A 116 -56.09 -19.36 -13.11
C ARG A 116 -57.39 -19.01 -12.38
N LYS A 117 -57.61 -17.73 -12.09
CA LYS A 117 -58.84 -17.18 -11.53
C LYS A 117 -59.78 -16.72 -12.64
#